data_AF-A0A0B7JQP4-F1
#
_entry.id   AF-A0A0B7JQP4-F1
#
_cell.length_a   1.000
_cell.length_b   1.000
_cell.length_c   1.000
_cell.angle_alpha   90.00
_cell.angle_beta   90.00
_cell.angle_gamma   90.00
#
_symmetry.space_group_name_H-M   'P 1'
#
loop_
_entity.id
_entity.type
_entity.pdbx_description
1 polymer ?
#
loop_
_entity_poly.entity_id
_entity_poly.type
_entity_poly.pdbx_seq_one_letter_code
_entity_poly.pdbx_strand_id
1 'polypeptide(L)'
;MASAAEPSANKAPAATETEKLPPLSDHDFKQYNRMAVRMDAFHNYFRQSWTLLWDACNKKKRPQGMSMRQFIGEGLSFAEHLTMHHGIEERHFFPMLARRMPEEKMETWGDVLWAHLDDEVKTLGAENMRKYWTLEEMRRMPM
;
A
#
# COMPACT_ATOMS: atom_id res chain seq x y z
N MET A 1 -34.82 5.41 25.36
CA MET A 1 -34.03 6.63 25.08
C MET A 1 -32.57 6.21 25.04
N ALA A 2 -32.01 6.03 23.85
CA ALA A 2 -30.61 5.69 23.66
C ALA A 2 -29.84 6.98 23.34
N SER A 3 -28.90 7.35 24.20
CA SER A 3 -27.99 8.47 23.98
C SER A 3 -26.88 8.00 23.03
N ALA A 4 -26.84 8.58 21.83
CA ALA A 4 -25.74 8.40 20.90
C ALA A 4 -24.51 9.17 21.42
N ALA A 5 -23.40 8.47 21.58
CA ALA A 5 -22.10 9.11 21.80
C ALA A 5 -21.53 9.52 20.43
N GLU A 6 -21.25 10.81 20.27
CA GLU A 6 -20.60 11.40 19.10
C GLU A 6 -19.12 10.94 19.01
N PRO A 7 -18.55 10.81 17.80
CA PRO A 7 -17.13 10.49 17.66
C PRO A 7 -16.30 11.72 18.01
N SER A 8 -15.43 11.56 19.02
CA SER A 8 -14.45 12.56 19.42
C SER A 8 -13.55 12.92 18.23
N ALA A 9 -13.67 14.16 17.74
CA ALA A 9 -12.75 14.74 16.78
C ALA A 9 -11.33 14.71 17.36
N ASN A 10 -10.50 13.80 16.86
CA ASN A 10 -9.13 13.66 17.29
C ASN A 10 -8.35 14.90 16.83
N LYS A 11 -8.02 15.77 17.78
CA LYS A 11 -7.21 16.96 17.54
C LYS A 11 -5.79 16.48 17.19
N ALA A 12 -5.38 16.67 15.94
CA ALA A 12 -4.02 16.41 15.52
C ALA A 12 -3.03 17.08 16.50
N PRO A 13 -2.00 16.38 16.99
CA PRO A 13 -0.99 17.02 17.82
C PRO A 13 -0.29 18.08 16.98
N ALA A 14 -0.18 19.28 17.55
CA ALA A 14 0.50 20.41 16.93
C ALA A 14 1.95 20.01 16.62
N ALA A 15 2.28 19.95 15.34
CA ALA A 15 3.63 19.75 14.87
C ALA A 15 4.53 20.82 15.52
N THR A 16 5.57 20.39 16.22
CA THR A 16 6.70 21.24 16.57
C THR A 16 7.20 21.91 15.29
N GLU A 17 7.23 23.24 15.29
CA GLU A 17 7.71 24.03 14.16
C GLU A 17 9.19 23.68 13.91
N THR A 18 9.43 22.78 12.97
CA THR A 18 10.76 22.57 12.41
C THR A 18 11.18 23.87 11.74
N GLU A 19 12.31 24.44 12.18
CA GLU A 19 12.98 25.58 11.54
C GLU A 19 12.90 25.44 10.01
N LYS A 20 12.26 26.40 9.33
CA LYS A 20 12.09 26.32 7.87
C LYS A 20 13.47 26.45 7.22
N LEU A 21 14.00 25.32 6.75
CA LEU A 21 15.25 25.25 6.00
C LEU A 21 15.18 26.18 4.78
N PRO A 22 16.30 26.80 4.37
CA PRO A 22 16.36 27.60 3.17
C PRO A 22 15.94 26.77 1.94
N PRO A 23 15.36 27.40 0.90
CA PRO A 23 14.96 26.70 -0.31
C PRO A 23 16.17 26.05 -0.98
N LEU A 24 15.97 24.84 -1.50
CA LEU A 24 17.00 24.11 -2.24
C LEU A 24 17.26 24.77 -3.60
N SER A 25 18.51 24.68 -4.07
CA SER A 25 18.83 24.93 -5.47
C SER A 25 18.20 23.85 -6.36
N ASP A 26 18.02 24.13 -7.65
CA ASP A 26 17.51 23.13 -8.61
C ASP A 26 18.35 21.86 -8.66
N HIS A 27 19.68 22.01 -8.52
CA HIS A 27 20.60 20.88 -8.49
C HIS A 27 20.34 20.01 -7.26
N ASP A 28 20.29 20.63 -6.08
CA ASP A 28 20.16 19.90 -4.81
C ASP A 28 18.77 19.29 -4.66
N PHE A 29 17.72 20.01 -5.09
CA PHE A 29 16.37 19.46 -5.14
C PHE A 29 16.32 18.16 -5.96
N LYS A 30 16.95 18.13 -7.14
CA LYS A 30 17.03 16.90 -7.94
C LYS A 30 17.74 15.78 -7.19
N GLN A 31 18.77 16.07 -6.40
CA GLN A 31 19.45 15.05 -5.60
C GLN A 31 18.55 14.48 -4.51
N TYR A 32 17.91 15.35 -3.71
CA TYR A 32 16.99 14.94 -2.64
C TYR A 32 15.74 14.21 -3.17
N ASN A 33 15.23 14.63 -4.33
CA ASN A 33 13.97 14.12 -4.88
C ASN A 33 14.12 12.80 -5.67
N ARG A 34 15.35 12.34 -5.95
CA ARG A 34 15.62 11.12 -6.74
C ARG A 34 14.88 9.88 -6.24
N MET A 35 14.81 9.71 -4.92
CA MET A 35 14.12 8.55 -4.34
C MET A 35 12.61 8.62 -4.54
N ALA A 36 12.01 9.80 -4.36
CA ALA A 36 10.58 10.00 -4.54
C ALA A 36 10.15 9.75 -6.00
N VAL A 37 10.93 10.24 -6.97
CA VAL A 37 10.67 9.98 -8.40
C VAL A 37 10.71 8.47 -8.71
N ARG A 38 11.69 7.76 -8.16
CA ARG A 38 11.80 6.31 -8.35
C ARG A 38 10.65 5.55 -7.68
N MET A 39 10.28 5.97 -6.47
CA MET A 39 9.17 5.39 -5.72
C MET A 39 7.85 5.54 -6.48
N ASP A 40 7.58 6.74 -6.98
CA ASP A 40 6.36 7.03 -7.73
C ASP A 40 6.26 6.20 -9.01
N ALA A 41 7.39 5.94 -9.70
CA ALA A 41 7.40 5.06 -10.87
C ALA A 41 6.97 3.62 -10.53
N PHE A 42 7.49 3.03 -9.44
CA PHE A 42 7.06 1.71 -8.97
C PHE A 42 5.58 1.70 -8.56
N HIS A 43 5.16 2.69 -7.77
CA HIS A 43 3.77 2.80 -7.31
C HIS A 43 2.80 3.00 -8.46
N ASN A 44 3.18 3.76 -9.49
CA ASN A 44 2.36 3.93 -10.69
C ASN A 44 2.26 2.65 -11.51
N TYR A 45 3.32 1.85 -11.60
CA TYR A 45 3.22 0.50 -12.17
C TYR A 45 2.19 -0.35 -11.40
N PHE A 46 2.29 -0.39 -10.07
CA PHE A 46 1.32 -1.15 -9.25
C PHE A 46 -0.11 -0.68 -9.42
N ARG A 47 -0.36 0.64 -9.43
CA ARG A 47 -1.71 1.20 -9.66
C ARG A 47 -2.28 0.78 -11.01
N GLN A 48 -1.46 0.80 -12.06
CA GLN A 48 -1.89 0.42 -13.40
C GLN A 48 -2.20 -1.08 -13.48
N SER A 49 -1.29 -1.93 -13.01
CA SER A 49 -1.47 -3.39 -12.97
C SER A 49 -2.68 -3.78 -12.13
N TRP A 50 -2.83 -3.22 -10.93
CA TRP A 50 -3.99 -3.45 -10.07
C TRP A 50 -5.29 -3.06 -10.76
N THR A 51 -5.36 -1.85 -11.34
CA THR A 51 -6.56 -1.38 -12.04
C THR A 51 -6.95 -2.32 -13.17
N LEU A 52 -5.97 -2.79 -13.96
CA LEU A 52 -6.20 -3.76 -15.04
C LEU A 52 -6.75 -5.09 -14.52
N LEU A 53 -6.11 -5.67 -13.50
CA LEU A 53 -6.49 -6.96 -12.92
C LEU A 53 -7.88 -6.89 -12.27
N TRP A 54 -8.10 -5.85 -11.46
CA TRP A 54 -9.37 -5.58 -10.78
C TRP A 54 -10.52 -5.41 -11.76
N ASP A 55 -10.36 -4.58 -12.79
CA ASP A 55 -11.38 -4.36 -13.80
C ASP A 55 -11.71 -5.64 -14.57
N ALA A 56 -10.69 -6.42 -14.94
CA ALA A 56 -10.88 -7.65 -15.67
C ALA A 56 -11.67 -8.69 -14.86
N CYS A 57 -11.36 -8.82 -13.57
CA CYS A 57 -12.05 -9.71 -12.64
C CYS A 57 -13.49 -9.26 -12.38
N ASN A 58 -13.70 -7.97 -12.10
CA ASN A 58 -15.03 -7.43 -11.80
C ASN A 58 -15.97 -7.44 -13.00
N LYS A 59 -15.47 -7.06 -14.18
CA LYS A 59 -16.25 -7.06 -15.42
C LYS A 59 -16.32 -8.46 -16.05
N LYS A 60 -15.65 -9.45 -15.45
CA LYS A 60 -15.47 -10.81 -15.99
C LYS A 60 -14.99 -10.82 -17.44
N LYS A 61 -14.19 -9.81 -17.82
CA LYS A 61 -13.76 -9.56 -19.20
C LYS A 61 -12.37 -8.95 -19.22
N ARG A 62 -11.41 -9.67 -19.80
CA ARG A 62 -10.03 -9.20 -20.00
C ARG A 62 -9.96 -8.06 -21.02
N PRO A 63 -8.93 -7.19 -20.95
CA PRO A 63 -8.72 -6.14 -21.94
C PRO A 63 -8.70 -6.69 -23.38
N GLN A 64 -9.27 -5.94 -24.31
CA GLN A 64 -9.32 -6.34 -25.72
C GLN A 64 -7.90 -6.48 -26.28
N GLY A 65 -7.65 -7.57 -27.01
CA GLY A 65 -6.34 -7.86 -27.59
C GLY A 65 -5.33 -8.49 -26.62
N MET A 66 -5.63 -8.55 -25.32
CA MET A 66 -4.81 -9.28 -24.36
C MET A 66 -5.11 -10.78 -24.46
N SER A 67 -4.08 -11.63 -24.51
CA SER A 67 -4.22 -13.08 -24.40
C SER A 67 -4.32 -13.54 -22.93
N MET A 68 -4.83 -14.74 -22.68
CA MET A 68 -4.91 -15.28 -21.31
C MET A 68 -3.51 -15.41 -20.68
N ARG A 69 -2.52 -15.82 -21.47
CA ARG A 69 -1.12 -15.94 -21.02
C ARG A 69 -0.56 -14.58 -20.58
N GLN A 70 -0.82 -13.52 -21.34
CA GLN A 70 -0.39 -12.17 -20.96
C GLN A 70 -1.10 -11.69 -19.69
N PHE A 71 -2.39 -11.97 -19.55
CA PHE A 71 -3.15 -11.59 -18.36
C PHE A 71 -2.64 -12.28 -17.09
N ILE A 72 -2.38 -13.59 -17.16
CA ILE A 72 -1.76 -14.34 -16.06
C ILE A 72 -0.35 -13.82 -15.79
N GLY A 73 0.42 -13.56 -16.85
CA GLY A 73 1.76 -12.96 -16.74
C GLY A 73 1.74 -11.62 -15.99
N GLU A 74 0.79 -10.74 -16.29
CA GLU A 74 0.61 -9.47 -15.58
C GLU A 74 0.37 -9.67 -14.08
N GLY A 75 -0.50 -10.63 -13.72
CA GLY A 75 -0.76 -10.97 -12.32
C GLY A 75 0.47 -11.50 -11.59
N LEU A 76 1.25 -12.38 -12.23
CA LEU A 76 2.49 -12.91 -11.66
C LEU A 76 3.55 -11.82 -11.49
N SER A 77 3.75 -10.98 -12.51
CA SER A 77 4.68 -9.85 -12.44
C SER A 77 4.26 -8.84 -11.37
N PHE A 78 2.97 -8.56 -11.20
CA PHE A 78 2.48 -7.70 -10.13
C PHE A 78 2.88 -8.25 -8.75
N ALA A 79 2.63 -9.55 -8.49
CA ALA A 79 2.97 -10.18 -7.21
C ALA A 79 4.47 -10.24 -6.94
N GLU A 80 5.28 -10.58 -7.94
CA GLU A 80 6.74 -10.63 -7.81
C GLU A 80 7.32 -9.25 -7.52
N HIS A 81 6.88 -8.22 -8.26
CA HIS A 81 7.39 -6.87 -8.07
C HIS A 81 6.95 -6.26 -6.73
N LEU A 82 5.74 -6.52 -6.25
CA LEU A 82 5.32 -6.11 -4.91
C LEU A 82 6.19 -6.75 -3.83
N THR A 83 6.43 -8.06 -3.93
CA THR A 83 7.28 -8.81 -2.99
C THR A 83 8.69 -8.23 -2.94
N MET A 84 9.28 -7.94 -4.11
CA MET A 84 10.60 -7.34 -4.21
C MET A 84 10.63 -5.90 -3.68
N HIS A 85 9.61 -5.09 -4.00
CA HIS A 85 9.51 -3.70 -3.59
C HIS A 85 9.47 -3.54 -2.08
N HIS A 86 8.49 -4.15 -1.40
CA HIS A 86 8.39 -4.09 0.06
C HIS A 86 9.59 -4.77 0.72
N GLY A 87 10.06 -5.89 0.15
CA GLY A 87 11.25 -6.58 0.66
C GLY A 87 12.51 -5.71 0.68
N ILE A 88 12.69 -4.82 -0.30
CA ILE A 88 13.80 -3.86 -0.33
C ILE A 88 13.59 -2.75 0.71
N GLU A 89 12.37 -2.21 0.79
CA GLU A 89 12.04 -1.14 1.73
C GLU A 89 12.25 -1.59 3.18
N GLU A 90 11.65 -2.71 3.57
CA GLU A 90 11.69 -3.26 4.92
C GLU A 90 13.10 -3.66 5.36
N ARG A 91 13.89 -4.27 4.46
CA ARG A 91 15.23 -4.76 4.82
C ARG A 91 16.29 -3.68 4.81
N HIS A 92 16.12 -2.63 4.02
CA HIS A 92 17.20 -1.68 3.76
C HIS A 92 16.80 -0.23 3.99
N PHE A 93 15.71 0.25 3.40
CA PHE A 93 15.36 1.68 3.47
C PHE A 93 14.75 2.08 4.80
N PHE A 94 13.74 1.37 5.29
CA PHE A 94 13.09 1.70 6.56
C PHE A 94 14.06 1.68 7.74
N PRO A 95 14.98 0.70 7.89
CA PRO A 95 15.99 0.75 8.94
C PRO A 95 16.95 1.94 8.83
N MET A 96 17.29 2.37 7.61
CA MET A 96 18.13 3.54 7.40
C MET A 96 17.41 4.84 7.76
N LEU A 97 16.15 4.98 7.35
CA LEU A 97 15.32 6.14 7.65
C LEU A 97 15.05 6.26 9.16
N ALA A 98 14.73 5.14 9.82
CA ALA A 98 14.47 5.10 11.27
C ALA A 98 15.64 5.62 12.12
N ARG A 99 16.88 5.51 11.63
CA ARG A 99 18.08 6.04 12.33
C ARG A 99 18.24 7.55 12.25
N ARG A 100 17.55 8.22 11.32
CA ARG A 100 17.80 9.62 10.94
C ARG A 100 16.55 10.49 11.00
N MET A 101 15.37 9.89 10.91
CA MET A 101 14.09 10.59 10.98
C MET A 101 13.59 10.66 12.43
N PRO A 102 12.88 11.73 12.82
CA PRO A 102 12.23 11.83 14.12
C PRO A 102 11.24 10.68 14.34
N GLU A 103 11.14 10.20 15.58
CA GLU A 103 10.28 9.08 15.96
C GLU A 103 8.80 9.36 15.62
N GLU A 104 8.34 10.59 15.81
CA GLU A 104 6.96 11.01 15.53
C GLU A 104 6.62 10.86 14.04
N LYS A 105 7.61 10.98 13.14
CA LYS A 105 7.41 10.74 11.70
C LYS A 105 7.32 9.25 11.39
N MET A 106 8.12 8.42 12.07
CA MET A 106 8.04 6.97 11.94
C MET A 106 6.72 6.43 12.50
N GLU A 107 6.20 7.00 13.60
CA GLU A 107 4.89 6.64 14.16
C GLU A 107 3.75 6.85 13.16
N THR A 108 3.73 7.99 12.44
CA THR A 108 2.67 8.22 11.44
C THR A 108 2.67 7.20 10.29
N TRP A 109 3.83 6.65 9.94
CA TRP A 109 3.91 5.57 8.95
C TRP A 109 3.47 4.24 9.55
N GLY A 110 3.80 4.03 10.83
CA GLY A 110 3.32 2.91 11.63
C GLY A 110 1.79 2.83 11.64
N ASP A 111 1.09 3.92 11.91
CA ASP A 111 -0.38 3.94 11.95
C ASP A 111 -1.01 3.45 10.63
N VAL A 112 -0.47 3.90 9.49
CA VAL A 112 -0.95 3.48 8.16
C VAL A 112 -0.65 2.01 7.91
N LEU A 113 0.54 1.55 8.27
CA LEU A 113 0.94 0.15 8.10
C LEU A 113 0.08 -0.77 8.97
N TRP A 114 -0.11 -0.44 10.24
CA TRP A 114 -0.93 -1.22 11.17
C TRP A 114 -2.39 -1.25 10.72
N ALA A 115 -2.95 -0.11 10.31
CA ALA A 115 -4.30 -0.06 9.77
C ALA A 115 -4.45 -0.95 8.53
N HIS A 116 -3.47 -0.95 7.62
CA HIS A 116 -3.47 -1.82 6.44
C HIS A 116 -3.47 -3.31 6.82
N LEU A 117 -2.59 -3.71 7.76
CA LEU A 117 -2.50 -5.10 8.23
C LEU A 117 -3.81 -5.56 8.91
N ASP A 118 -4.39 -4.71 9.76
CA ASP A 118 -5.66 -5.01 10.44
C ASP A 118 -6.83 -5.11 9.46
N ASP A 119 -6.90 -4.21 8.49
CA ASP A 119 -7.91 -4.23 7.44
C ASP A 119 -7.81 -5.48 6.58
N GLU A 120 -6.59 -5.96 6.27
CA GLU A 120 -6.37 -7.21 5.56
C GLU A 120 -6.89 -8.40 6.36
N VAL A 121 -6.51 -8.53 7.64
CA VAL A 121 -6.98 -9.63 8.51
C VAL A 121 -8.49 -9.61 8.65
N LYS A 122 -9.09 -8.43 8.85
CA LYS A 122 -10.54 -8.27 8.96
C LYS A 122 -11.24 -8.65 7.65
N THR A 123 -10.67 -8.28 6.52
CA THR A 123 -11.23 -8.58 5.19
C THR A 123 -11.14 -10.08 4.89
N LEU A 124 -10.04 -10.73 5.25
CA LEU A 124 -9.81 -12.17 5.04
C LEU A 124 -10.36 -13.06 6.17
N GLY A 125 -10.97 -12.48 7.21
CA GLY A 125 -11.55 -13.21 8.33
C GLY A 125 -12.69 -14.14 7.93
N ALA A 126 -12.86 -15.24 8.66
CA ALA A 126 -13.78 -16.33 8.32
C ALA A 126 -15.23 -15.89 8.06
N GLU A 127 -15.77 -14.99 8.89
CA GLU A 127 -17.14 -14.48 8.73
C GLU A 127 -17.31 -13.59 7.49
N ASN A 128 -16.24 -12.98 6.99
CA ASN A 128 -16.29 -12.22 5.74
C ASN A 128 -16.08 -13.14 4.52
N MET A 129 -15.13 -14.07 4.59
CA MET A 129 -14.83 -15.00 3.50
C MET A 129 -16.01 -15.93 3.18
N ARG A 130 -16.72 -16.44 4.20
CA ARG A 130 -17.89 -17.33 4.03
C ARG A 130 -19.08 -16.68 3.31
N LYS A 131 -19.08 -15.35 3.11
CA LYS A 131 -20.10 -14.65 2.32
C LYS A 131 -19.92 -14.89 0.82
N TYR A 132 -18.71 -15.23 0.38
CA TYR A 132 -18.35 -15.32 -1.04
C TYR A 132 -17.80 -16.70 -1.44
N TRP A 133 -17.31 -17.50 -0.49
CA TRP A 133 -16.69 -18.80 -0.75
C TRP A 133 -17.34 -19.92 0.08
N THR A 134 -17.52 -21.08 -0.54
CA THR A 134 -17.90 -22.31 0.18
C THR A 134 -16.72 -22.87 0.96
N LEU A 135 -17.02 -23.72 1.96
CA LEU A 135 -15.99 -24.39 2.74
C LEU A 135 -15.09 -25.29 1.87
N GLU A 136 -15.63 -25.90 0.82
CA GLU A 136 -14.86 -26.77 -0.07
C GLU A 136 -13.94 -25.98 -1.00
N GLU A 137 -14.37 -24.81 -1.48
CA GLU A 137 -13.51 -23.92 -2.27
C GLU A 137 -12.38 -23.32 -1.41
N MET A 138 -12.68 -22.90 -0.18
CA MET A 138 -11.66 -22.42 0.77
C MET A 138 -10.59 -23.48 1.05
N ARG A 139 -10.96 -24.76 1.18
CA ARG A 139 -10.01 -25.88 1.39
C ARG A 139 -9.06 -26.12 0.22
N ARG A 140 -9.40 -25.63 -0.97
CA ARG A 140 -8.61 -25.81 -2.21
C ARG A 140 -7.79 -24.58 -2.56
N MET A 141 -7.86 -23.49 -1.79
CA MET A 141 -6.99 -22.33 -1.99
C MET A 141 -5.54 -22.71 -1.69
N PRO A 142 -4.59 -22.36 -2.57
CA PRO A 142 -3.16 -22.44 -2.25
C PRO A 142 -2.82 -21.32 -1.24
N MET A 143 -2.16 -21.71 -0.15
CA MET A 143 -1.63 -20.82 0.89
C MET A 143 -0.11 -20.76 0.79
#